data_AF-A0A7W5AMI5-F1
#
_entry.id   AF-A0A7W5AMI5-F1
#
_cell.length_a   1.000
_cell.length_b   1.000
_cell.length_c   1.000
_cell.angle_alpha   90.00
_cell.angle_beta   90.00
_cell.angle_gamma   90.00
#
_symmetry.space_group_name_H-M   'P 1'
#
loop_
_entity.id
_entity.type
_entity.pdbx_description
1 polymer ?
#
loop_
_entity_poly.entity_id
_entity_poly.type
_entity_poly.pdbx_seq_one_letter_code
_entity_poly.pdbx_strand_id
1 'polypeptide(L)'
;MKVLTISDVRKNFAAVVDAVIDDAEECVIPRGGGKAVVIVSLDEWNAVNETLHVLGSATNARRLLESIAQADAGLLEEHPLLGSDSPASEPGKEAA
;
A
#
# COMPACT_ATOMS: atom_id res chain seq x y z
N MET A 1 -14.02 10.10 -4.77
CA MET A 1 -15.09 9.09 -4.94
C MET A 1 -16.17 9.60 -5.91
N LYS A 2 -16.32 8.93 -7.06
CA LYS A 2 -17.39 9.19 -8.04
C LYS A 2 -18.40 8.05 -8.06
N VAL A 3 -19.70 8.35 -8.16
CA VAL A 3 -20.76 7.32 -8.28
C VAL A 3 -21.41 7.42 -9.65
N LEU A 4 -21.26 6.39 -10.47
CA LEU A 4 -21.77 6.36 -11.85
C LEU A 4 -22.68 5.17 -12.07
N THR A 5 -23.74 5.34 -12.87
CA THR A 5 -24.59 4.20 -13.23
C THR A 5 -23.85 3.26 -14.18
N ILE A 6 -24.25 1.99 -14.22
CA ILE A 6 -23.69 1.04 -15.19
C ILE A 6 -23.88 1.50 -16.64
N SER A 7 -24.93 2.28 -16.92
CA SER A 7 -25.20 2.83 -18.24
C SER A 7 -24.21 3.94 -18.59
N ASP A 8 -23.86 4.81 -17.63
CA ASP A 8 -22.90 5.91 -17.86
C ASP A 8 -21.49 5.35 -18.07
N VAL A 9 -21.10 4.38 -17.26
CA VAL A 9 -19.81 3.70 -17.37
C VAL A 9 -19.70 2.97 -18.71
N ARG A 10 -20.76 2.29 -19.17
CA ARG A 10 -20.75 1.64 -20.49
C ARG A 10 -20.61 2.62 -21.66
N LYS A 11 -21.21 3.80 -21.56
CA LYS A 11 -21.14 4.83 -22.61
C LYS A 11 -19.75 5.47 -22.69
N ASN A 12 -19.09 5.67 -21.55
CA ASN A 12 -17.88 6.47 -21.44
C ASN A 12 -16.72 5.69 -20.77
N PHE A 13 -16.61 4.38 -21.01
CA PHE A 13 -15.74 3.51 -20.21
C PHE A 13 -14.27 3.96 -20.19
N ALA A 14 -13.70 4.32 -21.34
CA ALA A 14 -12.32 4.77 -21.44
C ALA A 14 -12.06 6.01 -20.55
N ALA A 15 -12.91 7.04 -20.68
CA ALA A 15 -12.79 8.25 -19.87
C ALA A 15 -12.97 8.00 -18.37
N VAL A 16 -13.79 7.01 -17.99
CA VAL A 16 -13.95 6.60 -16.58
C VAL A 16 -12.68 5.94 -16.07
N VAL A 17 -12.06 5.06 -16.87
CA VAL A 17 -10.79 4.41 -16.52
C VAL A 17 -9.68 5.44 -16.38
N ASP A 18 -9.54 6.34 -17.36
CA ASP A 18 -8.53 7.39 -17.34
C ASP A 18 -8.69 8.28 -16.10
N ALA A 19 -9.93 8.70 -15.79
CA ALA A 19 -10.18 9.51 -14.60
C ALA A 19 -9.88 8.76 -13.28
N VAL A 20 -10.13 7.45 -13.20
CA VAL A 20 -9.81 6.66 -11.99
C VAL A 20 -8.29 6.52 -11.81
N ILE A 21 -7.53 6.46 -12.91
CA ILE A 21 -6.06 6.39 -12.87
C ILE A 21 -5.49 7.76 -12.52
N ASP A 22 -5.89 8.80 -13.25
CA ASP A 22 -5.29 10.14 -13.17
C ASP A 22 -5.66 10.87 -11.88
N ASP A 23 -6.90 10.73 -11.41
CA ASP A 23 -7.37 11.38 -10.19
C ASP A 23 -7.02 10.57 -8.93
N ALA A 24 -6.54 9.33 -9.08
CA ALA A 24 -6.36 8.35 -8.00
C ALA A 24 -7.61 8.19 -7.11
N GLU A 25 -8.79 8.34 -7.70
CA GLU A 25 -10.08 8.22 -7.01
C GLU A 25 -10.87 7.00 -7.50
N GLU A 26 -11.57 6.35 -6.58
CA GLU A 26 -12.43 5.22 -6.87
C GLU A 26 -13.77 5.63 -7.53
N CYS A 27 -14.24 4.79 -8.46
CA CYS A 27 -15.54 4.90 -9.08
C CYS A 27 -16.47 3.77 -8.60
N VAL A 28 -17.60 4.13 -7.98
CA VAL A 28 -18.60 3.19 -7.47
C VAL A 28 -19.76 3.05 -8.46
N ILE A 29 -20.11 1.80 -8.78
CA ILE A 29 -21.19 1.46 -9.72
C ILE A 29 -22.26 0.65 -9.00
N PRO A 30 -23.42 1.25 -8.67
CA PRO A 30 -24.51 0.51 -8.05
C PRO A 30 -25.20 -0.44 -9.05
N ARG A 31 -25.53 -1.66 -8.61
CA ARG A 31 -26.27 -2.66 -9.39
C ARG A 31 -27.76 -2.76 -8.99
N GLY A 32 -28.15 -2.08 -7.91
CA GLY A 32 -29.47 -2.17 -7.28
C GLY A 32 -29.50 -3.20 -6.14
N GLY A 33 -30.52 -3.13 -5.28
CA GLY A 33 -30.67 -4.04 -4.14
C GLY A 33 -29.52 -3.96 -3.13
N GLY A 34 -28.94 -2.77 -2.94
CA GLY A 34 -27.82 -2.53 -2.01
C GLY A 34 -26.46 -3.07 -2.49
N LYS A 35 -26.37 -3.61 -3.71
CA LYS A 35 -25.11 -4.12 -4.27
C LYS A 35 -24.43 -3.07 -5.14
N ALA A 36 -23.10 -3.01 -5.08
CA ALA A 36 -22.27 -2.17 -5.91
C ALA A 36 -20.95 -2.87 -6.26
N VAL A 37 -20.30 -2.39 -7.32
CA VAL A 37 -18.89 -2.70 -7.63
C VAL A 37 -18.09 -1.42 -7.59
N VAL A 38 -16.78 -1.52 -7.36
CA VAL A 38 -15.87 -0.38 -7.33
C VAL A 38 -14.78 -0.62 -8.38
N ILE A 39 -14.45 0.42 -9.14
CA ILE A 39 -13.28 0.48 -10.01
C ILE A 39 -12.24 1.35 -9.30
N VAL A 40 -11.03 0.81 -9.16
CA VAL A 40 -9.85 1.47 -8.61
C VAL A 40 -8.69 1.29 -9.57
N SER A 41 -7.70 2.20 -9.53
CA SER A 41 -6.47 2.01 -10.27
C SER A 41 -5.70 0.81 -9.71
N LEU A 42 -4.82 0.22 -10.53
CA LEU A 42 -3.98 -0.89 -10.09
C LEU A 42 -3.05 -0.48 -8.96
N ASP A 43 -2.49 0.73 -9.03
CA ASP A 43 -1.58 1.25 -8.01
C ASP A 43 -2.29 1.43 -6.67
N GLU A 44 -3.50 1.99 -6.67
CA GLU A 44 -4.30 2.14 -5.46
C GLU A 44 -4.69 0.77 -4.89
N TRP A 45 -5.09 -0.18 -5.74
CA TRP A 45 -5.39 -1.55 -5.31
C TRP A 45 -4.18 -2.24 -4.68
N ASN A 46 -3.00 -2.06 -5.25
CA ASN A 46 -1.76 -2.61 -4.71
C ASN A 46 -1.38 -1.95 -3.38
N ALA A 47 -1.51 -0.62 -3.27
CA ALA A 47 -1.26 0.11 -2.03
C ALA A 47 -2.18 -0.34 -0.89
N VAL A 48 -3.46 -0.58 -1.17
CA VAL A 48 -4.41 -1.13 -0.21
C VAL A 48 -3.99 -2.55 0.21
N ASN A 49 -3.65 -3.42 -0.74
CA ASN A 49 -3.22 -4.79 -0.42
C ASN A 49 -1.94 -4.82 0.40
N GLU A 50 -0.96 -3.97 0.07
CA GLU A 50 0.29 -3.87 0.81
C GLU A 50 0.05 -3.36 2.24
N THR A 51 -0.80 -2.34 2.39
CA THR A 51 -1.20 -1.83 3.69
C THR A 51 -1.87 -2.92 4.53
N LEU A 52 -2.80 -3.67 3.95
CA LEU A 52 -3.44 -4.81 4.61
C LEU A 52 -2.45 -5.92 4.96
N HIS A 53 -1.47 -6.19 4.09
CA HIS A 53 -0.42 -7.17 4.33
C HIS A 53 0.46 -6.77 5.52
N VAL A 54 1.01 -5.55 5.49
CA VAL A 54 1.91 -5.01 6.51
C VAL A 54 1.21 -4.91 7.87
N LEU A 55 -0.06 -4.49 7.88
CA LEU A 55 -0.86 -4.36 9.10
C LEU A 55 -1.52 -5.67 9.55
N GLY A 56 -1.48 -6.73 8.73
CA GLY A 56 -2.15 -8.01 9.02
C GLY A 56 -1.60 -8.74 10.24
N SER A 57 -0.37 -8.44 10.67
CA SER A 57 0.21 -8.94 11.92
C SER A 57 0.26 -7.84 12.97
N ALA A 58 -0.40 -8.06 14.12
CA ALA A 58 -0.41 -7.12 15.23
C ALA A 58 1.02 -6.74 15.69
N THR A 59 1.95 -7.70 15.68
CA THR A 59 3.35 -7.46 16.02
C THR A 59 4.04 -6.53 15.01
N ASN A 60 3.81 -6.75 13.70
CA ASN A 60 4.41 -5.91 12.67
C ASN A 60 3.78 -4.52 12.63
N ALA A 61 2.45 -4.43 12.76
CA ALA A 61 1.72 -3.18 12.83
C ALA A 61 2.22 -2.31 14.01
N ARG A 62 2.35 -2.88 15.20
CA ARG A 62 2.89 -2.17 16.37
C ARG A 62 4.30 -1.63 16.10
N ARG A 63 5.19 -2.48 15.60
CA ARG A 63 6.58 -2.09 15.30
C ARG A 63 6.64 -0.96 14.27
N LEU A 64 5.82 -1.03 13.21
CA LEU A 64 5.77 -0.01 12.18
C LEU A 64 5.27 1.33 12.75
N LEU A 65 4.17 1.31 13.50
CA LEU A 65 3.61 2.52 14.12
C LEU A 65 4.58 3.16 15.12
N GLU A 66 5.29 2.34 15.92
CA GLU A 66 6.35 2.83 16.81
C GLU A 66 7.50 3.47 16.03
N SER A 67 7.93 2.84 14.92
CA SER A 67 8.99 3.38 14.07
C SER A 67 8.59 4.70 13.39
N ILE A 68 7.33 4.85 12.96
CA ILE A 68 6.80 6.11 12.42
C ILE A 68 6.82 7.19 13.51
N ALA A 69 6.34 6.88 14.72
CA ALA A 69 6.33 7.84 15.82
C ALA A 69 7.75 8.29 16.23
N GLN A 70 8.73 7.39 16.19
CA GLN A 70 10.14 7.73 16.40
C GLN A 70 10.67 8.65 15.31
N ALA A 71 10.36 8.36 14.04
CA ALA A 71 10.75 9.21 12.92
C ALA A 71 10.17 10.63 13.01
N ASP A 72 8.88 10.74 13.33
CA ASP A 72 8.19 12.03 13.52
C ASP A 72 8.76 12.84 14.69
N ALA A 73 9.25 12.15 15.72
CA ALA A 73 9.94 12.75 16.86
C ALA A 73 11.41 13.08 16.58
N GLY A 74 11.94 12.79 15.38
CA GLY A 74 13.33 13.00 15.01
C GLY A 74 14.31 11.99 15.64
N LEU A 75 13.81 10.88 16.19
CA LEU A 75 14.62 9.80 16.80
C LEU A 75 15.11 8.83 15.72
N LEU A 76 15.91 9.34 14.79
CA LEU A 76 16.48 8.58 13.67
C LEU A 76 17.99 8.40 13.86
N GLU A 77 18.50 7.24 13.49
CA GLU A 77 19.94 6.97 13.42
C GLU A 77 20.34 6.72 11.96
N GLU A 78 21.37 7.42 11.49
CA GLU A 78 21.93 7.21 10.16
C GLU A 78 22.96 6.08 10.20
N HIS A 79 22.80 5.10 9.31
CA HIS A 79 23.73 3.98 9.17
C HIS A 79 24.21 3.89 7.71
N PRO A 80 25.50 3.64 7.45
CA PRO A 80 25.98 3.39 6.09
C PRO A 80 25.37 2.09 5.54
N LEU A 81 25.06 2.06 4.24
CA LEU A 81 24.63 0.84 3.59
C LEU A 81 25.75 -0.20 3.66
N LEU A 82 25.44 -1.38 4.22
CA LEU A 82 26.36 -2.51 4.16
C LEU A 82 26.42 -2.98 2.69
N GLY A 83 27.62 -2.98 2.11
CA GLY A 83 27.80 -3.45 0.74
C GLY A 83 27.38 -4.92 0.57
N SER A 84 26.95 -5.29 -0.63
CA SER A 84 26.62 -6.69 -0.97
C SER A 84 27.81 -7.65 -0.89
N ASP A 85 29.03 -7.12 -0.75
CA ASP A 85 30.27 -7.87 -0.57
C ASP A 85 30.77 -7.88 0.89
N SER A 86 29.92 -7.49 1.84
CA SER A 86 30.23 -7.73 3.25
C SER A 86 30.25 -9.24 3.46
N PRO A 87 31.41 -9.85 3.80
CA PRO A 87 31.47 -11.29 3.98
C PRO A 87 30.47 -11.61 5.08
N ALA A 88 29.58 -12.57 4.79
CA ALA A 88 28.78 -13.24 5.80
C ALA A 88 29.69 -13.42 7.02
N SER A 89 29.33 -12.81 8.13
CA SER A 89 30.04 -12.95 9.39
C SER A 89 30.26 -14.44 9.63
N GLU A 90 31.48 -14.93 9.37
CA GLU A 90 31.83 -16.31 9.62
C GLU A 90 31.63 -16.57 11.11
N PRO A 91 30.96 -17.68 11.48
CA PRO A 91 30.81 -18.05 12.87
C PRO A 91 32.15 -18.61 13.37
N GLY A 92 33.00 -17.75 13.91
CA GLY A 92 34.22 -18.13 14.63
C GLY A 92 34.10 -17.68 16.08
N LYS A 93 33.93 -18.61 17.04
CA LYS A 93 35.05 -19.18 17.81
C LYS A 93 35.91 -18.11 18.50
N GLU A 94 35.62 -17.89 19.78
CA GLU A 94 36.56 -17.82 20.92
C GLU A 94 35.74 -17.35 22.14
N ALA A 95 35.85 -17.89 23.35
CA ALA A 95 36.84 -18.79 23.90
C ALA A 95 36.25 -19.52 25.13
N ALA A 96 36.81 -20.72 25.36
CA ALA A 96 37.08 -21.39 26.64
C ALA A 96 35.97 -21.51 27.70
#